data_AF-A0A2N9YIX2-F1
#
_entry.id   AF-A0A2N9YIX2-F1
#
_cell.length_a   1.000
_cell.length_b   1.000
_cell.length_c   1.000
_cell.angle_alpha   90.00
_cell.angle_beta   90.00
_cell.angle_gamma   90.00
#
_symmetry.space_group_name_H-M   'P 1'
#
loop_
_entity.id
_entity.type
_entity.pdbx_description
1 polymer ?
#
loop_
_entity_poly.entity_id
_entity_poly.type
_entity_poly.pdbx_seq_one_letter_code
_entity_poly.pdbx_strand_id
1 'polypeptide(L)' 'MTLKFMNEVFFFHFNLQGQRFEVQMERESLLENWFLTVKNTDTKETLASFMGQKTLVPDRQTAETILRQYVKE' A
#
# COMPACT_ATOMS: atom_id res chain seq x y z
N MET A 1 -5.05 -19.74 -25.09
CA MET A 1 -4.14 -18.67 -24.64
C MET A 1 -4.44 -18.40 -23.19
N THR A 2 -3.58 -18.84 -22.28
CA THR A 2 -3.73 -18.56 -20.84
C THR A 2 -3.45 -17.08 -20.64
N LEU A 3 -4.44 -16.29 -20.24
CA LEU A 3 -4.22 -14.92 -19.76
C LEU A 3 -3.20 -14.99 -18.61
N LYS A 4 -1.97 -14.55 -18.86
CA LYS A 4 -1.01 -14.31 -17.79
C LYS A 4 -1.42 -13.02 -17.11
N PHE A 5 -2.08 -13.15 -15.96
CA PHE A 5 -2.35 -12.02 -15.08
C PHE A 5 -1.01 -11.45 -14.60
N MET A 6 -0.64 -10.27 -15.07
CA MET A 6 0.44 -9.49 -14.47
C MET A 6 -0.15 -8.78 -13.25
N ASN A 7 0.17 -9.29 -12.06
CA ASN A 7 -0.11 -8.58 -10.82
C ASN A 7 1.17 -7.80 -10.48
N GLU A 8 1.10 -6.47 -10.42
CA GLU A 8 2.23 -5.63 -10.03
C GLU A 8 2.12 -5.34 -8.53
N VAL A 9 3.15 -5.68 -7.77
CA VAL A 9 3.18 -5.42 -6.33
C VAL A 9 4.37 -4.55 -5.98
N PHE A 10 4.13 -3.47 -5.25
CA PHE A 10 5.14 -2.55 -4.75
C PHE A 10 5.08 -2.51 -3.22
N PHE A 11 6.25 -2.46 -2.59
CA PHE A 11 6.38 -2.39 -1.14
C PHE A 11 7.20 -1.18 -0.75
N PHE A 12 6.66 -0.34 0.14
CA PHE A 12 7.37 0.77 0.74
C PHE A 12 7.48 0.56 2.23
N HIS A 13 8.70 0.63 2.75
CA HIS A 13 8.97 0.45 4.17
C HIS A 13 9.31 1.80 4.81
N PHE A 14 8.68 2.07 5.95
CA PHE A 14 8.85 3.30 6.72
C PHE A 14 9.08 2.97 8.19
N ASN A 15 9.82 3.82 8.89
CA ASN A 15 9.97 3.75 10.34
C ASN A 15 9.40 5.03 10.95
N LEU A 16 8.41 4.88 11.84
CA LEU A 16 7.69 5.97 12.49
C LEU A 16 7.59 5.65 13.98
N GLN A 17 8.04 6.58 14.82
CA GLN A 17 8.01 6.44 16.29
C GLN A 17 8.65 5.14 16.83
N GLY A 18 9.65 4.62 16.13
CA GLY A 18 10.34 3.36 16.50
C GLY A 18 9.61 2.09 16.05
N GLN A 19 8.48 2.22 15.37
CA GLN A 19 7.73 1.11 14.78
C GLN A 19 7.93 1.07 13.26
N ARG A 20 7.97 -0.12 12.70
CA ARG A 20 8.17 -0.36 11.27
C ARG A 20 6.83 -0.60 10.59
N PHE A 21 6.57 0.18 9.55
CA PHE A 21 5.36 0.09 8.75
C PHE A 21 5.70 -0.29 7.31
N GLU A 22 4.83 -1.07 6.71
CA GLU A 22 4.87 -1.45 5.31
C GLU A 22 3.61 -0.92 4.63
N VAL A 23 3.81 -0.20 3.53
CA VAL A 23 2.76 0.21 2.61
C VAL A 23 2.89 -0.69 1.39
N GLN A 24 2.00 -1.66 1.27
CA GLN A 24 1.91 -2.58 0.15
C GLN A 24 0.92 -2.04 -0.87
N MET A 25 1.30 -2.03 -2.13
CA MET A 25 0.44 -1.65 -3.25
C MET A 25 0.34 -2.81 -4.24
N GLU A 26 -0.87 -3.20 -4.60
CA GLU A 26 -1.14 -4.28 -5.55
C GLU A 26 -2.01 -3.75 -6.69
N ARG A 27 -1.59 -3.98 -7.94
CA ARG A 27 -2.38 -3.64 -9.12
C ARG A 27 -3.12 -4.87 -9.63
N GLU A 28 -4.44 -4.84 -9.53
CA GLU A 28 -5.27 -5.84 -10.18
C GLU A 28 -5.54 -5.45 -11.64
N SER A 29 -4.88 -6.14 -12.56
CA SER A 29 -4.94 -5.86 -14.00
C SER A 29 -6.32 -6.06 -14.65
N LEU A 30 -7.26 -6.75 -14.00
CA LEU A 30 -8.61 -6.97 -14.53
C LEU A 30 -9.52 -5.75 -14.37
N LEU A 31 -9.37 -5.04 -13.26
CA LEU A 31 -10.23 -3.92 -12.90
C LEU A 31 -9.51 -2.57 -12.99
N GLU A 32 -8.23 -2.58 -13.37
CA GLU A 32 -7.31 -1.44 -13.30
C GLU A 32 -7.27 -0.76 -11.91
N ASN A 33 -7.68 -1.50 -10.89
CA ASN A 33 -7.73 -1.06 -9.51
C ASN A 33 -6.39 -1.27 -8.83
N TRP A 34 -6.07 -0.34 -7.94
CA TRP A 34 -4.93 -0.43 -7.06
C TRP A 34 -5.43 -0.63 -5.64
N PHE A 35 -4.93 -1.67 -5.00
CA PHE A 35 -5.13 -1.91 -3.58
C PHE A 35 -3.92 -1.39 -2.85
N LEU A 36 -4.14 -0.54 -1.84
CA LEU A 36 -3.09 -0.14 -0.93
C LEU A 36 -3.43 -0.65 0.46
N THR A 37 -2.44 -1.27 1.10
CA THR A 37 -2.55 -1.82 2.44
C THR A 37 -1.43 -1.28 3.30
N VAL A 38 -1.76 -0.67 4.43
CA VAL A 38 -0.82 -0.19 5.43
C VAL A 38 -0.77 -1.19 6.58
N LYS A 39 0.41 -1.74 6.83
CA LYS A 39 0.65 -2.75 7.86
C LYS A 39 1.70 -2.26 8.84
N ASN A 40 1.48 -2.51 10.12
CA ASN A 40 2.54 -2.47 11.11
C ASN A 40 3.26 -3.83 11.09
N THR A 41 4.53 -3.83 10.69
CA THR A 41 5.31 -5.06 10.53
C THR A 41 5.75 -5.67 11.86
N ASP A 42 5.80 -4.88 12.94
CA ASP A 42 6.17 -5.36 14.27
C ASP A 42 4.98 -6.05 14.96
N THR A 43 3.76 -5.52 14.81
CA THR A 43 2.53 -6.11 15.39
C THR A 43 1.77 -7.02 14.43
N LYS A 44 2.13 -7.02 13.14
CA LYS A 44 1.40 -7.65 12.03
C LYS A 44 -0.04 -7.14 11.86
N GLU A 45 -0.36 -6.01 12.46
CA GLU A 45 -1.69 -5.40 12.36
C GLU A 45 -1.83 -4.66 11.03
N THR A 46 -2.98 -4.81 10.38
CA THR A 46 -3.34 -3.99 9.21
C THR A 46 -4.07 -2.76 9.71
N LEU A 47 -3.43 -1.60 9.59
CA LEU A 47 -3.99 -0.34 10.06
C LEU A 47 -5.07 0.17 9.11
N ALA A 48 -4.85 -0.01 7.81
CA ALA A 48 -5.79 0.42 6.79
C ALA A 48 -5.61 -0.35 5.49
N SER A 49 -6.70 -0.54 4.76
CA SER A 49 -6.71 -1.07 3.40
C SER A 49 -7.72 -0.30 2.57
N PHE A 50 -7.33 0.15 1.38
CA PHE A 50 -8.20 0.93 0.49
C PHE A 50 -7.98 0.51 -0.96
N MET A 51 -9.09 0.46 -1.68
CA MET A 51 -9.13 0.24 -3.12
C MET A 51 -9.32 1.59 -3.81
N GLY A 52 -8.42 1.94 -4.73
CA GLY A 52 -8.44 3.22 -5.43
C GLY A 52 -7.88 3.13 -6.85
N GLN A 53 -8.06 4.19 -7.62
CA GLN A 53 -7.45 4.31 -8.94
C GLN A 53 -5.96 4.68 -8.82
N LYS A 54 -5.16 4.29 -9.83
CA LYS A 54 -3.69 4.49 -9.93
C LYS A 54 -3.20 5.89 -9.53
N THR A 55 -4.02 6.91 -9.78
CA THR A 55 -3.73 8.33 -9.54
C THR A 55 -3.49 8.67 -8.07
N LEU A 56 -3.93 7.82 -7.14
CA LEU A 56 -3.86 8.09 -5.70
C LEU A 56 -2.50 7.79 -5.06
N VAL A 57 -1.61 7.03 -5.70
CA VAL A 57 -0.32 6.66 -5.07
C VAL A 57 0.81 6.47 -6.09
N PRO A 58 1.19 7.50 -6.86
CA PRO A 58 2.20 7.33 -7.90
C PRO A 58 3.64 7.22 -7.37
N ASP A 59 3.89 7.56 -6.09
CA ASP A 59 5.24 7.73 -5.56
C ASP A 59 5.34 7.51 -4.04
N ARG A 60 6.59 7.36 -3.57
CA ARG A 60 6.93 7.11 -2.16
C ARG A 60 6.42 8.19 -1.21
N GLN A 61 6.38 9.46 -1.63
CA GLN A 61 5.98 10.57 -0.78
C GLN A 61 4.47 10.58 -0.54
N THR A 62 3.70 10.18 -1.56
CA THR A 62 2.27 9.93 -1.41
C THR A 62 1.99 8.76 -0.46
N ALA A 63 2.73 7.65 -0.60
CA ALA A 63 2.65 6.51 0.33
C ALA A 63 2.99 6.89 1.78
N GLU A 64 3.99 7.75 2.00
CA GLU A 64 4.34 8.27 3.32
C GLU A 64 3.23 9.16 3.90
N THR A 65 2.62 10.01 3.07
CA THR A 65 1.52 10.90 3.49
C THR A 65 0.32 10.09 3.99
N ILE A 66 -0.06 9.07 3.22
CA ILE A 66 -1.12 8.14 3.57
C ILE A 66 -0.81 7.43 4.89
N LEU A 67 0.39 6.86 5.03
CA LEU A 67 0.82 6.25 6.29
C LEU A 67 0.70 7.21 7.48
N ARG A 68 1.14 8.47 7.32
CA ARG A 68 1.05 9.48 8.38
C ARG A 68 -0.37 9.88 8.73
N GLN A 69 -1.33 9.78 7.81
CA GLN A 69 -2.74 10.01 8.12
C GLN A 69 -3.26 8.93 9.07
N TYR A 70 -3.00 7.66 8.77
CA TYR A 70 -3.51 6.53 9.55
C TYR A 70 -2.76 6.28 10.87
N VAL A 71 -1.51 6.74 11.01
CA VAL A 71 -0.73 6.62 12.27
C VAL A 71 -0.99 7.80 13.22
N LYS A 72 -1.63 8.89 12.76
CA LYS A 72 -1.94 10.07 13.58
C LYS A 72 -3.28 10.00 14.31
N GLU A 73 -4.17 9.08 13.93
CA GLU A 73 -5.36 8.71 14.72
C GLU A 73 -4.97 7.76 15.86
#